data_AF-A0A1L9SN34-F1
#
_entry.id   AF-A0A1L9SN34-F1
#
_cell.length_a   1.000
_cell.length_b   1.000
_cell.length_c   1.000
_cell.angle_alpha   90.00
_cell.angle_beta   90.00
_cell.angle_gamma   90.00
#
_symmetry.space_group_name_H-M   'P 1'
#
loop_
_entity.id
_entity.type
_entity.pdbx_description
1 polymer ?
#
loop_
_entity_poly.entity_id
_entity_poly.type
_entity_poly.pdbx_seq_one_letter_code
_entity_poly.pdbx_strand_id
1 'polypeptide(L)'
;MRFLFPLSLALACLCEIAAVECVKISSDVFPKTDIYPAPNQGNLHAHDPSIIKDNGSFYLFKGGHYLPIYKAPSLSGPWTNIGTVFSGPSIIHKVNRTRPWSPMTTLQNGTYYCYYAISANGITNSAIGVATATSLENSTWTDHGAIINTGSGYLSDIWPYSEANAIDPAFMRDQSTGKPYLTFGSYWHDIFLVALSEDLLSVENPTAPDAINTAYQPKPYHGSRPLEGSFLSYKSPFYYLWFSHGQCCHFGRDNFPEPGHEYSIRVGRSTSIRGPFVDKDGVHLTEGGGTVIYGSNRGVTYAPGGIGVMAGNQSYPDILYFHYLNTSTGFKNKDAHLGWEYLDYDQGWPVAKATFDSTEFTLNNANYTSNVAAFNGQSRSKLAFVVFFSALMYIVS
;
A
#
# COMPACT_ATOMS: atom_id res chain seq x y z
N MET A 1 73.59 39.53 -42.81
CA MET A 1 74.02 39.36 -41.40
C MET A 1 73.05 40.13 -40.51
N ARG A 2 72.07 39.45 -39.92
CA ARG A 2 71.28 39.88 -38.74
C ARG A 2 70.44 38.69 -38.32
N PHE A 3 70.85 38.06 -37.22
CA PHE A 3 70.17 36.98 -36.53
C PHE A 3 68.95 37.54 -35.79
N LEU A 4 67.80 36.86 -35.86
CA LEU A 4 66.69 37.06 -34.94
C LEU A 4 66.16 35.68 -34.49
N PHE A 5 66.10 35.52 -33.18
CA PHE A 5 65.78 34.32 -32.40
C PHE A 5 64.34 33.80 -32.66
N PRO A 6 64.08 32.48 -32.52
CA PRO A 6 62.71 31.99 -32.40
C PRO A 6 62.18 32.23 -30.98
N LEU A 7 61.05 32.92 -30.89
CA LEU A 7 60.29 33.13 -29.67
C LEU A 7 59.55 31.82 -29.34
N SER A 8 59.87 31.18 -28.22
CA SER A 8 59.14 30.01 -27.71
C SER A 8 57.77 30.44 -27.20
N LEU A 9 56.70 30.02 -27.88
CA LEU A 9 55.33 30.21 -27.43
C LEU A 9 55.00 29.10 -26.43
N ALA A 10 55.04 29.41 -25.13
CA ALA A 10 54.56 28.52 -24.09
C ALA A 10 53.03 28.46 -24.13
N LEU A 11 52.48 27.32 -24.53
CA LEU A 11 51.05 27.05 -24.54
C LEU A 11 50.60 26.78 -23.09
N ALA A 12 50.08 27.80 -22.41
CA ALA A 12 49.44 27.64 -21.11
C ALA A 12 48.12 26.86 -21.32
N CYS A 13 48.13 25.59 -20.94
CA CYS A 13 46.95 24.75 -20.92
C CYS A 13 46.07 25.18 -19.73
N LEU A 14 45.13 26.10 -19.97
CA LEU A 14 44.07 26.43 -19.03
C LEU A 14 43.11 25.24 -18.98
N CYS A 15 43.26 24.42 -17.95
CA CYS A 15 42.28 23.41 -17.59
C CYS A 15 41.07 24.14 -16.99
N GLU A 16 40.06 24.43 -17.81
CA GLU A 16 38.74 24.82 -17.30
C GLU A 16 38.14 23.62 -16.57
N ILE A 17 38.29 23.60 -15.25
CA ILE A 17 37.46 22.79 -14.39
C ILE A 17 36.05 23.37 -14.53
N ALA A 18 35.22 22.75 -15.37
CA ALA A 18 33.80 23.04 -15.39
C ALA A 18 33.26 22.81 -13.97
N ALA A 19 32.98 23.90 -13.26
CA ALA A 19 32.28 23.83 -11.99
C ALA A 19 30.94 23.15 -12.26
N VAL A 20 30.73 21.98 -11.67
CA VAL A 20 29.40 21.39 -11.63
C VAL A 20 28.56 22.34 -10.80
N GLU A 21 27.76 23.19 -11.45
CA GLU A 21 26.76 23.99 -10.76
C GLU A 21 25.84 23.04 -10.00
N CYS A 22 25.99 23.02 -8.68
CA CYS A 22 25.03 22.38 -7.79
C CYS A 22 23.77 23.24 -7.83
N VAL A 23 22.90 22.96 -8.79
CA VAL A 23 21.60 23.62 -8.92
C VAL A 23 20.79 23.29 -7.67
N LYS A 24 20.57 24.30 -6.82
CA LYS A 24 19.78 24.18 -5.60
C LYS A 24 18.31 24.07 -5.98
N ILE A 25 17.68 22.95 -5.66
CA ILE A 25 16.21 22.84 -5.66
C ILE A 25 15.68 23.87 -4.65
N SER A 26 14.68 24.66 -5.05
CA SER A 26 14.09 25.65 -4.14
C SER A 26 13.51 24.96 -2.90
N SER A 27 13.81 25.48 -1.71
CA SER A 27 13.28 24.95 -0.45
C SER A 27 11.76 25.06 -0.32
N ASP A 28 11.13 25.90 -1.14
CA ASP A 28 9.70 26.20 -1.06
C ASP A 28 8.84 25.09 -1.66
N VAL A 29 9.46 24.13 -2.36
CA VAL A 29 8.85 22.91 -2.87
C VAL A 29 8.52 21.92 -1.73
N PHE A 30 9.20 22.02 -0.59
CA PHE A 30 9.07 21.04 0.49
C PHE A 30 8.19 21.59 1.62
N PRO A 31 6.98 21.03 1.85
CA PRO A 31 6.10 21.50 2.91
C PRO A 31 6.76 21.41 4.30
N LYS A 32 6.70 22.52 5.04
CA LYS A 32 7.28 22.67 6.39
C LYS A 32 6.25 22.48 7.51
N THR A 33 5.04 22.03 7.17
CA THR A 33 3.98 21.78 8.12
C THR A 33 4.38 20.73 9.17
N ASP A 34 3.85 20.88 10.38
CA ASP A 34 4.06 19.99 11.52
C ASP A 34 2.78 19.26 11.96
N ILE A 35 1.69 19.36 11.16
CA ILE A 35 0.42 18.66 11.41
C ILE A 35 0.58 17.14 11.43
N TYR A 36 1.58 16.62 10.72
CA TYR A 36 1.93 15.20 10.71
C TYR A 36 3.17 14.97 11.61
N PRO A 37 3.23 13.83 12.31
CA PRO A 37 4.46 13.41 12.97
C PRO A 37 5.60 13.23 11.95
N ALA A 38 6.84 13.25 12.42
CA ALA A 38 7.96 12.77 11.61
C ALA A 38 7.90 11.24 11.56
N PRO A 39 8.17 10.61 10.40
CA PRO A 39 8.04 9.16 10.23
C PRO A 39 8.93 8.42 11.21
N ASN A 40 8.37 7.44 11.93
CA ASN A 40 9.24 6.46 12.60
C ASN A 40 10.07 5.75 11.53
N GLN A 41 11.38 5.75 11.74
CA GLN A 41 12.32 5.26 10.73
C GLN A 41 12.26 3.73 10.67
N GLY A 42 11.98 3.21 9.48
CA GLY A 42 12.04 1.78 9.19
C GLY A 42 13.45 1.25 8.97
N ASN A 43 14.44 2.14 8.74
CA ASN A 43 15.85 1.79 8.49
C ASN A 43 16.05 0.79 7.34
N LEU A 44 15.24 0.90 6.28
CA LEU A 44 15.34 0.12 5.07
C LEU A 44 14.94 0.96 3.86
N HIS A 45 15.69 0.86 2.77
CA HIS A 45 15.26 1.40 1.48
C HIS A 45 14.16 0.53 0.87
N ALA A 46 12.95 1.07 0.79
CA ALA A 46 11.79 0.37 0.27
C ALA A 46 10.89 1.35 -0.49
N HIS A 47 10.43 0.92 -1.65
CA HIS A 47 9.36 1.54 -2.42
C HIS A 47 8.24 0.50 -2.49
N ASP A 48 7.01 0.94 -2.27
CA ASP A 48 5.79 0.12 -2.14
C ASP A 48 6.00 -1.13 -1.25
N PRO A 49 6.33 -0.94 0.05
CA PRO A 49 6.50 -2.06 0.96
C PRO A 49 5.18 -2.81 1.17
N SER A 50 5.26 -4.14 1.28
CA SER A 50 4.19 -4.97 1.85
C SER A 50 4.74 -5.71 3.05
N ILE A 51 4.14 -5.50 4.22
CA ILE A 51 4.65 -6.04 5.48
C ILE A 51 3.61 -6.97 6.11
N ILE A 52 4.04 -8.19 6.44
CA ILE A 52 3.29 -9.10 7.29
C ILE A 52 4.07 -9.42 8.55
N LYS A 53 3.35 -9.83 9.60
CA LYS A 53 3.94 -10.33 10.84
C LYS A 53 3.64 -11.82 10.96
N ASP A 54 4.68 -12.62 11.10
CA ASP A 54 4.57 -14.06 11.30
C ASP A 54 5.61 -14.54 12.32
N ASN A 55 5.23 -15.48 13.18
CA ASN A 55 6.13 -16.07 14.19
C ASN A 55 6.99 -15.06 14.97
N GLY A 56 6.38 -13.92 15.34
CA GLY A 56 7.03 -12.84 16.10
C GLY A 56 8.01 -11.97 15.31
N SER A 57 8.21 -12.22 14.01
CA SER A 57 9.05 -11.43 13.11
C SER A 57 8.20 -10.65 12.11
N PHE A 58 8.77 -9.55 11.60
CA PHE A 58 8.23 -8.79 10.49
C PHE A 58 8.91 -9.22 9.20
N TYR A 59 8.12 -9.43 8.15
CA TYR A 59 8.59 -9.76 6.81
C TYR A 59 8.12 -8.68 5.85
N LEU A 60 9.07 -8.07 5.14
CA LEU A 60 8.81 -7.04 4.14
C LEU A 60 9.12 -7.57 2.75
N PHE A 61 8.16 -7.39 1.86
CA PHE A 61 8.23 -7.63 0.44
C PHE A 61 8.30 -6.27 -0.27
N LYS A 62 9.15 -6.14 -1.29
CA LYS A 62 9.21 -4.92 -2.09
C LYS A 62 9.52 -5.22 -3.55
N GLY A 63 9.16 -4.27 -4.41
CA GLY A 63 9.57 -4.30 -5.81
C GLY A 63 11.10 -4.34 -5.96
N GLY A 64 11.59 -5.03 -6.98
CA GLY A 64 13.02 -5.20 -7.21
C GLY A 64 13.37 -6.47 -7.95
N HIS A 65 14.67 -6.72 -8.12
CA HIS A 65 15.15 -7.92 -8.79
C HIS A 65 14.63 -9.17 -8.08
N TYR A 66 13.81 -9.94 -8.80
CA TYR A 66 13.11 -11.13 -8.34
C TYR A 66 12.24 -10.97 -7.08
N LEU A 67 11.84 -9.74 -6.74
CA LEU A 67 10.99 -9.40 -5.58
C LEU A 67 11.64 -9.85 -4.24
N PRO A 68 12.55 -9.03 -3.68
CA PRO A 68 13.26 -9.35 -2.44
C PRO A 68 12.37 -9.44 -1.19
N ILE A 69 12.79 -10.29 -0.25
CA ILE A 69 12.15 -10.49 1.06
C ILE A 69 13.14 -10.11 2.15
N TYR A 70 12.69 -9.29 3.10
CA TYR A 70 13.46 -8.88 4.27
C TYR A 70 12.78 -9.32 5.55
N LYS A 71 13.56 -9.71 6.55
CA LYS A 71 13.09 -10.09 7.89
C LYS A 71 13.66 -9.15 8.95
N ALA A 72 12.85 -8.76 9.93
CA ALA A 72 13.28 -7.97 11.07
C ALA A 72 12.53 -8.35 12.36
N PRO A 73 13.13 -8.12 13.54
CA PRO A 73 12.43 -8.27 14.82
C PRO A 73 11.47 -7.11 15.12
N SER A 74 11.62 -5.97 14.43
CA SER A 74 10.79 -4.78 14.59
C SER A 74 10.63 -4.05 13.26
N LEU A 75 9.63 -3.16 13.15
CA LEU A 75 9.46 -2.31 11.96
C LEU A 75 10.62 -1.35 11.73
N SER A 76 11.37 -0.99 12.78
CA SER A 76 12.59 -0.19 12.69
C SER A 76 13.86 -1.03 12.41
N GLY A 77 13.69 -2.32 12.11
CA GLY A 77 14.79 -3.22 11.82
C GLY A 77 15.44 -3.83 13.08
N PRO A 78 16.71 -4.27 12.97
CA PRO A 78 17.48 -4.34 11.73
C PRO A 78 16.86 -5.32 10.73
N TRP A 79 16.86 -4.95 9.44
CA TRP A 79 16.32 -5.77 8.36
C TRP A 79 17.42 -6.62 7.73
N THR A 80 17.15 -7.91 7.56
CA THR A 80 18.04 -8.86 6.88
C THR A 80 17.38 -9.33 5.60
N ASN A 81 18.07 -9.25 4.45
CA ASN A 81 17.59 -9.87 3.22
C ASN A 81 17.68 -11.39 3.36
N ILE A 82 16.55 -12.08 3.23
CA ILE A 82 16.45 -13.54 3.39
C ILE A 82 16.18 -14.28 2.07
N GLY A 83 16.25 -13.58 0.94
CA GLY A 83 16.04 -14.14 -0.38
C GLY A 83 15.05 -13.34 -1.23
N THR A 84 14.48 -14.02 -2.21
CA THR A 84 13.56 -13.45 -3.20
C THR A 84 12.38 -14.39 -3.39
N VAL A 85 11.22 -13.85 -3.80
CA VAL A 85 10.06 -14.67 -4.16
C VAL A 85 10.42 -15.51 -5.39
N PHE A 86 11.00 -14.90 -6.42
CA PHE A 86 11.32 -15.62 -7.64
C PHE A 86 12.79 -16.07 -7.67
N SER A 87 13.04 -17.24 -8.27
CA SER A 87 14.39 -17.74 -8.60
C SER A 87 14.81 -17.40 -10.04
N GLY A 88 13.91 -16.81 -10.82
CA GLY A 88 14.09 -16.39 -12.21
C GLY A 88 13.02 -15.37 -12.62
N PRO A 89 12.91 -15.04 -13.92
CA PRO A 89 11.83 -14.19 -14.40
C PRO A 89 10.46 -14.82 -14.10
N SER A 90 9.46 -13.99 -13.76
CA SER A 90 8.07 -14.43 -13.68
C SER A 90 7.63 -15.11 -14.99
N ILE A 91 6.71 -16.08 -14.89
CA ILE A 91 6.15 -16.78 -16.05
C ILE A 91 5.20 -15.90 -16.88
N ILE A 92 4.83 -14.71 -16.38
CA ILE A 92 4.04 -13.74 -17.14
C ILE A 92 4.87 -13.17 -18.27
N HIS A 93 4.44 -13.36 -19.52
CA HIS A 93 5.16 -12.90 -20.71
C HIS A 93 4.88 -11.43 -21.04
N LYS A 94 5.33 -10.51 -20.16
CA LYS A 94 5.30 -9.04 -20.38
C LYS A 94 6.71 -8.44 -20.21
N VAL A 95 6.82 -7.11 -20.22
CA VAL A 95 8.09 -6.39 -19.96
C VAL A 95 8.54 -6.58 -18.50
N ASN A 96 9.83 -6.39 -18.20
CA ASN A 96 10.35 -6.35 -16.82
C ASN A 96 10.05 -7.56 -15.91
N ARG A 97 9.95 -8.76 -16.49
CA ARG A 97 9.65 -10.04 -15.78
C ARG A 97 10.59 -10.38 -14.62
N THR A 98 11.79 -9.81 -14.63
CA THR A 98 12.81 -9.99 -13.59
C THR A 98 12.69 -8.99 -12.44
N ARG A 99 11.79 -8.00 -12.55
CA ARG A 99 11.63 -6.93 -11.56
C ARG A 99 10.15 -6.64 -11.27
N PRO A 100 9.40 -7.56 -10.66
CA PRO A 100 8.02 -7.29 -10.22
C PRO A 100 7.90 -6.06 -9.32
N TRP A 101 6.75 -5.39 -9.39
CA TRP A 101 6.41 -4.16 -8.65
C TRP A 101 5.33 -4.40 -7.61
N SER A 102 5.23 -3.46 -6.66
CA SER A 102 4.13 -3.30 -5.70
C SER A 102 3.55 -4.61 -5.17
N PRO A 103 4.34 -5.43 -4.47
CA PRO A 103 3.83 -6.69 -3.95
C PRO A 103 2.79 -6.45 -2.86
N MET A 104 1.84 -7.36 -2.73
CA MET A 104 1.01 -7.50 -1.54
C MET A 104 1.00 -8.96 -1.10
N THR A 105 1.39 -9.19 0.16
CA THR A 105 1.49 -10.53 0.73
C THR A 105 0.45 -10.74 1.83
N THR A 106 -0.19 -11.91 1.84
CA THR A 106 -1.15 -12.33 2.86
C THR A 106 -0.98 -13.81 3.20
N LEU A 107 -1.34 -14.19 4.42
CA LEU A 107 -1.41 -15.59 4.86
C LEU A 107 -2.88 -16.02 4.89
N GLN A 108 -3.23 -17.06 4.13
CA GLN A 108 -4.58 -17.60 4.05
C GLN A 108 -4.52 -19.12 4.16
N ASN A 109 -5.20 -19.69 5.16
CA ASN A 109 -5.27 -21.14 5.38
C ASN A 109 -3.89 -21.84 5.36
N GLY A 110 -2.87 -21.23 5.96
CA GLY A 110 -1.50 -21.78 6.02
C GLY A 110 -0.66 -21.59 4.75
N THR A 111 -1.20 -20.91 3.72
CA THR A 111 -0.47 -20.58 2.49
C THR A 111 -0.24 -19.08 2.40
N TYR A 112 0.99 -18.69 2.11
CA TYR A 112 1.34 -17.32 1.76
C TYR A 112 1.02 -17.08 0.30
N TYR A 113 0.28 -16.01 0.03
CA TYR A 113 -0.01 -15.50 -1.31
C TYR A 113 0.70 -14.15 -1.46
N CYS A 114 1.55 -14.02 -2.47
CA CYS A 114 2.21 -12.77 -2.84
C CYS A 114 1.67 -12.36 -4.21
N TYR A 115 0.75 -11.41 -4.22
CA TYR A 115 0.32 -10.74 -5.44
C TYR A 115 1.39 -9.74 -5.87
N TYR A 116 1.61 -9.61 -7.17
CA TYR A 116 2.67 -8.77 -7.71
C TYR A 116 2.28 -8.20 -9.07
N ALA A 117 2.91 -7.10 -9.47
CA ALA A 117 2.68 -6.47 -10.76
C ALA A 117 3.87 -6.65 -11.72
N ILE A 118 3.58 -6.82 -13.01
CA ILE A 118 4.56 -6.78 -14.11
C ILE A 118 4.19 -5.63 -15.04
N SER A 119 5.03 -4.60 -15.10
CA SER A 119 4.76 -3.37 -15.86
C SER A 119 6.03 -2.60 -16.23
N ALA A 120 5.86 -1.45 -16.91
CA ALA A 120 6.86 -0.42 -17.15
C ALA A 120 6.25 0.97 -16.98
N ASN A 121 7.10 2.01 -16.87
CA ASN A 121 6.62 3.35 -16.58
C ASN A 121 5.73 3.88 -17.71
N GLY A 122 4.57 4.42 -17.36
CA GLY A 122 3.70 5.16 -18.30
C GLY A 122 2.94 4.30 -19.31
N ILE A 123 2.78 2.99 -19.07
CA ILE A 123 2.00 2.10 -19.93
C ILE A 123 0.89 1.37 -19.15
N THR A 124 -0.15 0.94 -19.87
CA THR A 124 -1.21 0.06 -19.35
C THR A 124 -1.04 -1.40 -19.77
N ASN A 125 0.02 -1.75 -20.50
CA ASN A 125 0.27 -3.15 -20.85
C ASN A 125 0.88 -3.90 -19.66
N SER A 126 0.09 -4.05 -18.60
CA SER A 126 0.49 -4.54 -17.28
C SER A 126 -0.23 -5.85 -16.96
N ALA A 127 0.23 -6.53 -15.91
CA ALA A 127 -0.47 -7.67 -15.34
C ALA A 127 -0.27 -7.74 -13.83
N ILE A 128 -1.28 -8.27 -13.14
CA ILE A 128 -1.18 -8.74 -11.76
C ILE A 128 -1.09 -10.26 -11.79
N GLY A 129 -0.05 -10.79 -11.15
CA GLY A 129 0.10 -12.22 -10.90
C GLY A 129 0.06 -12.55 -9.42
N VAL A 130 0.11 -13.85 -9.13
CA VAL A 130 0.18 -14.36 -7.76
C VAL A 130 1.18 -15.50 -7.66
N ALA A 131 2.00 -15.46 -6.62
CA ALA A 131 2.92 -16.54 -6.25
C ALA A 131 2.58 -17.07 -4.86
N THR A 132 2.77 -18.37 -4.62
CA THR A 132 2.46 -19.00 -3.32
C THR A 132 3.61 -19.74 -2.70
N ALA A 133 3.69 -19.75 -1.37
CA ALA A 133 4.59 -20.60 -0.59
C ALA A 133 3.94 -21.04 0.72
N THR A 134 4.44 -22.12 1.32
CA THR A 134 3.97 -22.61 2.64
C THR A 134 4.86 -22.13 3.81
N SER A 135 5.95 -21.44 3.51
CA SER A 135 6.86 -20.82 4.47
C SER A 135 7.43 -19.53 3.86
N LEU A 136 7.81 -18.56 4.70
CA LEU A 136 8.51 -17.34 4.27
C LEU A 136 10.02 -17.54 4.19
N GLU A 137 10.54 -18.55 4.88
CA GLU A 137 11.96 -18.85 4.99
C GLU A 137 12.28 -20.18 4.32
N ASN A 138 13.38 -20.20 3.55
CA ASN A 138 13.89 -21.40 2.87
C ASN A 138 12.84 -22.14 2.03
N SER A 139 11.86 -21.40 1.48
CA SER A 139 10.78 -21.95 0.67
C SER A 139 11.00 -21.67 -0.80
N THR A 140 10.43 -22.54 -1.63
CA THR A 140 10.29 -22.28 -3.07
C THR A 140 8.90 -21.70 -3.30
N TRP A 141 8.84 -20.52 -3.88
CA TRP A 141 7.56 -19.95 -4.31
C TRP A 141 7.16 -20.53 -5.66
N THR A 142 5.86 -20.81 -5.81
CA THR A 142 5.26 -21.22 -7.08
C THR A 142 4.58 -20.01 -7.72
N ASP A 143 5.04 -19.61 -8.90
CA ASP A 143 4.40 -18.57 -9.71
C ASP A 143 3.21 -19.16 -10.48
N HIS A 144 2.01 -18.61 -10.26
CA HIS A 144 0.78 -19.05 -10.94
C HIS A 144 0.44 -18.21 -12.17
N GLY A 145 1.27 -17.22 -12.49
CA GLY A 145 1.07 -16.36 -13.65
C GLY A 145 0.02 -15.27 -13.42
N ALA A 146 -0.50 -14.71 -14.51
CA ALA A 146 -1.36 -13.53 -14.48
C ALA A 146 -2.81 -13.90 -14.14
N ILE A 147 -3.39 -13.19 -13.17
CA ILE A 147 -4.81 -13.27 -12.82
C ILE A 147 -5.61 -12.10 -13.41
N ILE A 148 -4.95 -10.98 -13.69
CA ILE A 148 -5.52 -9.80 -14.37
C ILE A 148 -4.50 -9.31 -15.41
N ASN A 149 -4.96 -9.03 -16.63
CA ASN A 149 -4.16 -8.42 -17.70
C ASN A 149 -4.82 -7.14 -18.18
N THR A 150 -4.00 -6.14 -18.50
CA THR A 150 -4.42 -4.88 -19.15
C THR A 150 -3.55 -4.65 -20.39
N GLY A 151 -4.10 -3.95 -21.40
CA GLY A 151 -3.44 -3.63 -22.67
C GLY A 151 -3.23 -4.80 -23.65
N SER A 152 -2.76 -5.95 -23.18
CA SER A 152 -2.71 -7.20 -23.94
C SER A 152 -2.77 -8.41 -23.02
N GLY A 153 -3.20 -9.56 -23.53
CA GLY A 153 -3.27 -10.82 -22.78
C GLY A 153 -4.70 -11.32 -22.63
N TYR A 154 -4.88 -12.43 -21.91
CA TYR A 154 -6.20 -13.02 -21.70
C TYR A 154 -7.12 -12.02 -21.01
N LEU A 155 -8.28 -11.75 -21.62
CA LEU A 155 -9.33 -10.85 -21.15
C LEU A 155 -8.92 -9.37 -20.99
N SER A 156 -7.82 -8.90 -21.57
CA SER A 156 -7.44 -7.48 -21.41
C SER A 156 -8.43 -6.47 -21.97
N ASP A 157 -9.32 -6.91 -22.86
CA ASP A 157 -10.21 -6.03 -23.64
C ASP A 157 -11.63 -5.95 -23.07
N ILE A 158 -11.91 -6.60 -21.92
CA ILE A 158 -13.19 -6.49 -21.23
C ILE A 158 -13.10 -5.49 -20.07
N TRP A 159 -14.23 -4.88 -19.71
CA TRP A 159 -14.32 -4.06 -18.50
C TRP A 159 -14.14 -4.94 -17.23
N PRO A 160 -13.42 -4.46 -16.19
CA PRO A 160 -12.77 -3.15 -16.06
C PRO A 160 -11.36 -3.04 -16.69
N TYR A 161 -10.81 -4.14 -17.19
CA TYR A 161 -9.43 -4.23 -17.63
C TYR A 161 -9.12 -3.41 -18.90
N SER A 162 -10.13 -3.13 -19.72
CA SER A 162 -10.00 -2.23 -20.87
C SER A 162 -9.74 -0.77 -20.48
N GLU A 163 -9.97 -0.41 -19.21
CA GLU A 163 -9.88 0.97 -18.69
C GLU A 163 -8.85 1.13 -17.56
N ALA A 164 -8.57 0.06 -16.84
CA ALA A 164 -7.64 0.06 -15.71
C ALA A 164 -6.18 -0.15 -16.14
N ASN A 165 -5.26 0.13 -15.22
CA ASN A 165 -3.88 -0.35 -15.27
C ASN A 165 -3.71 -1.46 -14.22
N ALA A 166 -3.35 -2.68 -14.63
CA ALA A 166 -3.25 -3.82 -13.73
C ALA A 166 -1.93 -3.81 -12.95
N ILE A 167 -1.84 -2.94 -11.96
CA ILE A 167 -0.77 -2.88 -10.95
C ILE A 167 -1.37 -2.58 -9.55
N ASP A 168 -0.51 -2.53 -8.54
CA ASP A 168 -0.85 -2.19 -7.14
C ASP A 168 -1.98 -3.03 -6.53
N PRO A 169 -1.86 -4.37 -6.55
CA PRO A 169 -2.86 -5.25 -5.94
C PRO A 169 -2.92 -5.07 -4.42
N ALA A 170 -4.12 -5.06 -3.85
CA ALA A 170 -4.32 -5.24 -2.41
C ALA A 170 -5.50 -6.17 -2.11
N PHE A 171 -5.29 -7.12 -1.20
CA PHE A 171 -6.25 -8.17 -0.89
C PHE A 171 -6.93 -7.95 0.47
N MET A 172 -8.23 -8.24 0.54
CA MET A 172 -8.96 -8.37 1.79
C MET A 172 -10.12 -9.36 1.64
N ARG A 173 -10.37 -10.16 2.68
CA ARG A 173 -11.66 -10.85 2.83
C ARG A 173 -12.68 -9.92 3.50
N ASP A 174 -13.88 -9.89 2.95
CA ASP A 174 -15.03 -9.24 3.56
C ASP A 174 -15.26 -9.81 4.96
N GLN A 175 -15.32 -8.95 5.97
CA GLN A 175 -15.56 -9.36 7.36
C GLN A 175 -16.97 -9.89 7.59
N SER A 176 -17.93 -9.54 6.72
CA SER A 176 -19.32 -9.98 6.86
C SER A 176 -19.59 -11.33 6.19
N THR A 177 -19.02 -11.58 5.00
CA THR A 177 -19.28 -12.79 4.22
C THR A 177 -18.10 -13.74 4.11
N GLY A 178 -16.89 -13.28 4.41
CA GLY A 178 -15.64 -14.02 4.16
C GLY A 178 -15.18 -14.00 2.71
N LYS A 179 -15.95 -13.42 1.78
CA LYS A 179 -15.65 -13.42 0.35
C LYS A 179 -14.35 -12.65 0.05
N PRO A 180 -13.44 -13.18 -0.77
CA PRO A 180 -12.16 -12.54 -1.07
C PRO A 180 -12.30 -11.49 -2.16
N TYR A 181 -11.65 -10.34 -1.96
CA TYR A 181 -11.61 -9.24 -2.90
C TYR A 181 -10.18 -8.77 -3.13
N LEU A 182 -9.94 -8.24 -4.32
CA LEU A 182 -8.70 -7.59 -4.72
C LEU A 182 -9.01 -6.18 -5.22
N THR A 183 -8.40 -5.16 -4.62
CA THR A 183 -8.31 -3.84 -5.24
C THR A 183 -7.06 -3.77 -6.10
N PHE A 184 -7.14 -3.00 -7.17
CA PHE A 184 -6.00 -2.73 -8.04
C PHE A 184 -6.25 -1.46 -8.85
N GLY A 185 -5.19 -0.92 -9.44
CA GLY A 185 -5.30 0.25 -10.31
C GLY A 185 -4.29 1.32 -9.98
N SER A 186 -3.93 2.07 -11.02
CA SER A 186 -2.99 3.18 -10.94
C SER A 186 -3.23 4.07 -12.14
N TYR A 187 -3.54 5.34 -11.90
CA TYR A 187 -3.87 6.30 -12.94
C TYR A 187 -5.01 5.82 -13.84
N TRP A 188 -5.18 6.41 -15.03
CA TRP A 188 -6.28 6.13 -15.96
C TRP A 188 -7.66 6.30 -15.33
N HIS A 189 -8.31 5.20 -14.95
CA HIS A 189 -9.60 5.16 -14.25
C HIS A 189 -9.43 4.80 -12.77
N ASP A 190 -8.23 4.98 -12.23
CA ASP A 190 -7.87 4.88 -10.83
C ASP A 190 -8.12 3.47 -10.25
N ILE A 191 -8.88 3.33 -9.16
CA ILE A 191 -8.93 2.07 -8.38
C ILE A 191 -10.21 1.29 -8.66
N PHE A 192 -10.04 0.02 -8.99
CA PHE A 192 -11.10 -0.96 -9.11
C PHE A 192 -11.01 -2.02 -8.01
N LEU A 193 -12.14 -2.62 -7.69
CA LEU A 193 -12.26 -3.79 -6.81
C LEU A 193 -12.93 -4.92 -7.57
N VAL A 194 -12.35 -6.13 -7.52
CA VAL A 194 -12.90 -7.36 -8.10
C VAL A 194 -13.03 -8.45 -7.05
N ALA A 195 -14.00 -9.34 -7.22
CA ALA A 195 -14.10 -10.56 -6.43
C ALA A 195 -13.09 -11.61 -6.92
N LEU A 196 -12.43 -12.30 -6.01
CA LEU A 196 -11.57 -13.44 -6.34
C LEU A 196 -12.34 -14.75 -6.17
N SER A 197 -11.88 -15.81 -6.84
CA SER A 197 -12.26 -17.19 -6.49
C SER A 197 -11.69 -17.57 -5.13
N GLU A 198 -12.29 -18.58 -4.47
CA GLU A 198 -11.85 -19.00 -3.12
C GLU A 198 -10.44 -19.58 -3.06
N ASP A 199 -9.90 -20.09 -4.18
CA ASP A 199 -8.51 -20.51 -4.26
C ASP A 199 -7.51 -19.35 -4.22
N LEU A 200 -8.00 -18.11 -4.40
CA LEU A 200 -7.24 -16.87 -4.46
C LEU A 200 -6.26 -16.79 -5.65
N LEU A 201 -6.44 -17.67 -6.64
CA LEU A 201 -5.57 -17.78 -7.81
C LEU A 201 -6.25 -17.30 -9.10
N SER A 202 -7.50 -16.82 -9.02
CA SER A 202 -8.19 -16.25 -10.17
C SER A 202 -9.26 -15.23 -9.76
N VAL A 203 -9.73 -14.43 -10.72
CA VAL A 203 -10.90 -13.58 -10.55
C VAL A 203 -12.16 -14.42 -10.68
N GLU A 204 -13.13 -14.20 -9.80
CA GLU A 204 -14.44 -14.86 -9.88
C GLU A 204 -15.18 -14.42 -11.15
N ASN A 205 -15.75 -15.37 -11.90
CA ASN A 205 -16.43 -15.12 -13.17
C ASN A 205 -15.58 -14.29 -14.15
N PRO A 206 -14.40 -14.77 -14.57
CA PRO A 206 -13.36 -13.93 -15.16
C PRO A 206 -13.79 -13.21 -16.44
N THR A 207 -14.70 -13.80 -17.24
CA THR A 207 -15.23 -13.18 -18.48
C THR A 207 -16.25 -12.07 -18.24
N ALA A 208 -16.77 -11.94 -17.01
CA ALA A 208 -17.73 -10.94 -16.58
C ALA A 208 -17.52 -10.65 -15.07
N PRO A 209 -16.35 -10.07 -14.72
CA PRO A 209 -15.98 -9.89 -13.32
C PRO A 209 -16.96 -8.95 -12.62
N ASP A 210 -17.34 -9.29 -11.38
CA ASP A 210 -18.17 -8.42 -10.52
C ASP A 210 -17.33 -7.26 -9.94
N ALA A 211 -16.86 -6.41 -10.85
CA ALA A 211 -16.00 -5.29 -10.55
C ALA A 211 -16.79 -4.04 -10.18
N ILE A 212 -16.15 -3.13 -9.45
CA ILE A 212 -16.61 -1.75 -9.23
C ILE A 212 -15.42 -0.80 -9.25
N ASN A 213 -15.65 0.45 -9.63
CA ASN A 213 -14.69 1.52 -9.40
C ASN A 213 -14.89 2.06 -7.97
N THR A 214 -13.85 2.06 -7.15
CA THR A 214 -13.95 2.40 -5.72
C THR A 214 -13.37 3.76 -5.36
N ALA A 215 -12.51 4.30 -6.22
CA ALA A 215 -11.97 5.65 -6.11
C ALA A 215 -11.63 6.17 -7.50
N TYR A 216 -12.04 7.40 -7.80
CA TYR A 216 -11.87 8.03 -9.10
C TYR A 216 -11.69 9.54 -8.92
N GLN A 217 -10.74 10.11 -9.66
CA GLN A 217 -10.49 11.53 -9.73
C GLN A 217 -11.20 12.12 -10.97
N PRO A 218 -12.36 12.80 -10.84
CA PRO A 218 -13.14 13.25 -11.99
C PRO A 218 -12.43 14.35 -12.79
N LYS A 219 -11.63 15.18 -12.10
CA LYS A 219 -10.89 16.29 -12.68
C LYS A 219 -9.39 15.93 -12.75
N PRO A 220 -8.85 15.64 -13.94
CA PRO A 220 -7.43 15.36 -14.10
C PRO A 220 -6.55 16.55 -13.68
N TYR A 221 -5.39 16.24 -13.08
CA TYR A 221 -4.31 17.17 -12.80
C TYR A 221 -3.25 17.05 -13.90
N HIS A 222 -3.01 18.13 -14.66
CA HIS A 222 -2.18 18.14 -15.87
C HIS A 222 -2.49 16.99 -16.85
N GLY A 223 -3.77 16.67 -17.03
CA GLY A 223 -4.21 15.59 -17.92
C GLY A 223 -4.03 14.17 -17.37
N SER A 224 -3.55 14.03 -16.13
CA SER A 224 -3.39 12.75 -15.43
C SER A 224 -4.34 12.63 -14.24
N ARG A 225 -4.61 11.40 -13.77
CA ARG A 225 -5.32 11.15 -12.52
C ARG A 225 -4.35 10.44 -11.58
N PRO A 226 -3.61 11.18 -10.75
CA PRO A 226 -2.48 10.59 -10.04
C PRO A 226 -2.97 9.91 -8.75
N LEU A 227 -3.67 8.79 -8.90
CA LEU A 227 -4.22 7.98 -7.81
C LEU A 227 -3.82 6.51 -8.03
N GLU A 228 -3.11 5.93 -7.06
CA GLU A 228 -2.64 4.53 -7.12
C GLU A 228 -2.30 3.97 -5.73
N GLY A 229 -1.68 2.79 -5.67
CA GLY A 229 -1.17 2.22 -4.42
C GLY A 229 -2.25 1.94 -3.39
N SER A 230 -3.39 1.39 -3.83
CA SER A 230 -4.54 1.15 -2.96
C SER A 230 -4.25 0.13 -1.86
N PHE A 231 -4.89 0.27 -0.70
CA PHE A 231 -4.87 -0.74 0.36
C PHE A 231 -6.24 -0.80 1.06
N LEU A 232 -6.64 -1.98 1.53
CA LEU A 232 -7.86 -2.18 2.30
C LEU A 232 -7.53 -2.51 3.75
N SER A 233 -8.16 -1.81 4.69
CA SER A 233 -8.14 -2.18 6.11
C SER A 233 -9.55 -2.18 6.69
N TYR A 234 -9.73 -2.86 7.82
CA TYR A 234 -11.01 -2.93 8.50
C TYR A 234 -10.83 -2.61 9.98
N LYS A 235 -11.67 -1.70 10.48
CA LYS A 235 -11.85 -1.45 11.90
C LYS A 235 -13.32 -1.18 12.14
N SER A 236 -13.95 -2.10 12.87
CA SER A 236 -15.40 -2.10 13.08
C SER A 236 -15.95 -0.71 13.43
N PRO A 237 -17.00 -0.24 12.74
CA PRO A 237 -17.79 -0.93 11.72
C PRO A 237 -17.35 -0.67 10.26
N PHE A 238 -16.17 -0.10 10.04
CA PHE A 238 -15.77 0.45 8.75
C PHE A 238 -14.68 -0.36 8.04
N TYR A 239 -14.87 -0.52 6.74
CA TYR A 239 -13.81 -0.75 5.76
C TYR A 239 -13.21 0.61 5.37
N TYR A 240 -11.89 0.66 5.25
CA TYR A 240 -11.15 1.84 4.82
C TYR A 240 -10.45 1.50 3.51
N LEU A 241 -10.68 2.33 2.49
CA LEU A 241 -9.91 2.32 1.25
C LEU A 241 -8.85 3.42 1.35
N TRP A 242 -7.61 2.99 1.42
CA TRP A 242 -6.41 3.83 1.42
C TRP A 242 -5.86 3.92 0.02
N PHE A 243 -5.25 5.05 -0.33
CA PHE A 243 -4.58 5.22 -1.62
C PHE A 243 -3.57 6.37 -1.56
N SER A 244 -2.59 6.33 -2.45
CA SER A 244 -1.69 7.45 -2.68
C SER A 244 -2.33 8.39 -3.69
N HIS A 245 -2.28 9.70 -3.43
CA HIS A 245 -2.76 10.73 -4.35
C HIS A 245 -1.70 11.81 -4.56
N GLY A 246 -1.44 12.16 -5.82
CA GLY A 246 -0.45 13.15 -6.23
C GLY A 246 0.70 12.54 -7.04
N GLN A 247 1.72 13.33 -7.35
CA GLN A 247 2.85 12.87 -8.15
C GLN A 247 3.93 12.19 -7.27
N CYS A 248 4.43 11.06 -7.74
CA CYS A 248 5.57 10.27 -7.26
C CYS A 248 6.13 9.54 -8.49
N CYS A 249 7.35 9.01 -8.57
CA CYS A 249 8.57 9.20 -7.78
C CYS A 249 9.74 9.33 -8.77
N HIS A 250 9.51 10.15 -9.79
CA HIS A 250 10.43 10.42 -10.89
C HIS A 250 10.84 11.88 -10.86
N PHE A 251 11.20 12.39 -9.69
CA PHE A 251 11.61 13.78 -9.54
C PHE A 251 13.02 13.97 -10.12
N GLY A 252 13.09 14.82 -11.14
CA GLY A 252 14.27 15.48 -11.66
C GLY A 252 14.25 16.96 -11.29
N ARG A 253 15.19 17.72 -11.86
CA ARG A 253 15.41 19.13 -11.51
C ARG A 253 14.15 20.01 -11.63
N ASP A 254 13.35 19.78 -12.67
CA ASP A 254 12.31 20.73 -13.12
C ASP A 254 10.89 20.13 -13.12
N ASN A 255 10.66 18.99 -12.48
CA ASN A 255 9.36 18.30 -12.51
C ASN A 255 8.80 17.98 -11.12
N PHE A 256 9.23 18.73 -10.09
CA PHE A 256 8.53 18.74 -8.82
C PHE A 256 7.14 19.38 -9.02
N PRO A 257 6.06 18.76 -8.52
CA PRO A 257 4.74 19.35 -8.58
C PRO A 257 4.65 20.57 -7.66
N GLU A 258 3.58 21.37 -7.84
CA GLU A 258 3.23 22.42 -6.89
C GLU A 258 2.99 21.82 -5.49
N PRO A 259 3.33 22.52 -4.39
CA PRO A 259 3.10 22.01 -3.04
C PRO A 259 1.64 21.59 -2.82
N GLY A 260 1.45 20.37 -2.31
CA GLY A 260 0.14 19.75 -2.13
C GLY A 260 -0.29 18.83 -3.27
N HIS A 261 0.48 18.78 -4.37
CA HIS A 261 0.27 17.89 -5.50
C HIS A 261 1.31 16.77 -5.59
N GLU A 262 2.29 16.72 -4.71
CA GLU A 262 3.08 15.52 -4.46
C GLU A 262 2.28 14.47 -3.69
N TYR A 263 2.82 13.25 -3.61
CA TYR A 263 2.18 12.14 -2.91
C TYR A 263 1.71 12.48 -1.49
N SER A 264 0.47 12.10 -1.23
CA SER A 264 -0.17 12.09 0.07
C SER A 264 -0.95 10.80 0.24
N ILE A 265 -0.99 10.29 1.47
CA ILE A 265 -1.78 9.14 1.88
C ILE A 265 -3.19 9.63 2.20
N ARG A 266 -4.18 9.12 1.46
CA ARG A 266 -5.58 9.47 1.63
C ARG A 266 -6.43 8.25 1.98
N VAL A 267 -7.60 8.51 2.57
CA VAL A 267 -8.54 7.47 2.97
C VAL A 267 -10.00 7.90 2.77
N GLY A 268 -10.84 6.94 2.40
CA GLY A 268 -12.28 7.00 2.62
C GLY A 268 -12.75 5.74 3.33
N ARG A 269 -13.94 5.78 3.94
CA ARG A 269 -14.50 4.65 4.69
C ARG A 269 -15.90 4.29 4.21
N SER A 270 -16.27 3.03 4.40
CA SER A 270 -17.61 2.50 4.12
C SER A 270 -17.96 1.39 5.10
N THR A 271 -19.24 1.14 5.33
CA THR A 271 -19.70 -0.05 6.09
C THR A 271 -19.76 -1.31 5.21
N SER A 272 -19.43 -1.19 3.92
CA SER A 272 -19.37 -2.28 2.95
C SER A 272 -18.00 -2.27 2.27
N ILE A 273 -17.38 -3.43 2.11
CA ILE A 273 -16.11 -3.55 1.36
C ILE A 273 -16.24 -3.07 -0.09
N ARG A 274 -17.46 -3.12 -0.64
CA ARG A 274 -17.80 -2.65 -1.98
C ARG A 274 -18.18 -1.16 -2.02
N GLY A 275 -18.03 -0.43 -0.92
CA GLY A 275 -18.42 0.96 -0.86
C GLY A 275 -19.95 1.18 -0.81
N PRO A 276 -20.41 2.42 -1.11
CA PRO A 276 -19.59 3.56 -1.49
C PRO A 276 -18.65 3.98 -0.36
N PHE A 277 -17.40 4.31 -0.71
CA PHE A 277 -16.45 4.91 0.21
C PHE A 277 -16.60 6.42 0.17
N VAL A 278 -16.66 7.05 1.34
CA VAL A 278 -16.75 8.51 1.48
C VAL A 278 -15.62 9.02 2.35
N ASP A 279 -15.22 10.27 2.18
CA ASP A 279 -14.26 10.96 3.04
C ASP A 279 -14.92 11.63 4.27
N LYS A 280 -14.11 12.33 5.08
CA LYS A 280 -14.56 12.96 6.34
C LYS A 280 -15.60 14.06 6.12
N ASP A 281 -15.60 14.67 4.95
CA ASP A 281 -16.55 15.71 4.54
C ASP A 281 -17.78 15.12 3.81
N GLY A 282 -17.83 13.79 3.64
CA GLY A 282 -18.94 13.07 3.02
C GLY A 282 -18.87 13.01 1.50
N VAL A 283 -17.75 13.38 0.87
CA VAL A 283 -17.57 13.30 -0.58
C VAL A 283 -17.21 11.87 -0.96
N HIS A 284 -17.85 11.34 -2.00
CA HIS A 284 -17.55 10.01 -2.52
C HIS A 284 -16.11 9.96 -3.06
N LEU A 285 -15.40 8.86 -2.80
CA LEU A 285 -14.07 8.66 -3.38
C LEU A 285 -14.11 8.57 -4.92
N THR A 286 -15.24 8.18 -5.50
CA THR A 286 -15.49 8.19 -6.95
C THR A 286 -15.79 9.58 -7.52
N GLU A 287 -15.93 10.58 -6.66
CA GLU A 287 -16.19 11.98 -7.01
C GLU A 287 -15.00 12.89 -6.64
N GLY A 288 -13.82 12.29 -6.38
CA GLY A 288 -12.59 13.00 -6.01
C GLY A 288 -12.45 13.29 -4.53
N GLY A 289 -13.27 12.65 -3.68
CA GLY A 289 -13.09 12.69 -2.23
C GLY A 289 -11.80 11.99 -1.77
N GLY A 290 -11.45 12.18 -0.52
CA GLY A 290 -10.35 11.49 0.16
C GLY A 290 -9.74 12.32 1.27
N THR A 291 -9.87 11.84 2.51
CA THR A 291 -9.30 12.51 3.68
C THR A 291 -7.80 12.30 3.69
N VAL A 292 -7.00 13.37 3.71
CA VAL A 292 -5.54 13.27 3.84
C VAL A 292 -5.19 12.84 5.26
N ILE A 293 -4.50 11.70 5.40
CA ILE A 293 -4.06 11.15 6.69
C ILE A 293 -2.60 11.46 6.95
N TYR A 294 -1.78 11.47 5.89
CA TYR A 294 -0.36 11.72 6.00
C TYR A 294 0.17 12.33 4.70
N GLY A 295 1.03 13.34 4.78
CA GLY A 295 1.58 14.03 3.61
C GLY A 295 2.99 14.53 3.88
N SER A 296 3.59 15.17 2.87
CA SER A 296 4.91 15.80 3.03
C SER A 296 4.93 16.77 4.20
N ASN A 297 5.98 16.73 5.00
CA ASN A 297 6.05 17.48 6.24
C ASN A 297 7.48 17.79 6.67
N ARG A 298 7.59 18.79 7.54
CA ARG A 298 8.82 19.18 8.25
C ARG A 298 10.03 19.48 7.34
N GLY A 299 9.81 19.69 6.04
CA GLY A 299 10.86 19.90 5.04
C GLY A 299 11.77 18.69 4.79
N VAL A 300 11.51 17.53 5.42
CA VAL A 300 12.38 16.34 5.37
C VAL A 300 11.65 15.11 4.84
N THR A 301 10.35 14.98 5.10
CA THR A 301 9.52 13.90 4.58
C THR A 301 8.79 14.40 3.36
N TYR A 302 9.03 13.76 2.23
CA TYR A 302 8.47 14.18 0.95
C TYR A 302 7.78 13.01 0.24
N ALA A 303 6.61 13.28 -0.35
CA ALA A 303 5.87 12.33 -1.17
C ALA A 303 5.62 10.94 -0.51
N PRO A 304 5.07 10.86 0.73
CA PRO A 304 4.76 9.57 1.34
C PRO A 304 3.60 8.85 0.63
N GLY A 305 3.76 7.54 0.40
CA GLY A 305 2.74 6.69 -0.23
C GLY A 305 3.15 5.22 -0.28
N GLY A 306 2.56 4.44 -1.21
CA GLY A 306 2.76 2.98 -1.27
C GLY A 306 2.39 2.32 0.05
N ILE A 307 1.10 2.45 0.40
CA ILE A 307 0.60 2.33 1.77
C ILE A 307 0.27 0.88 2.12
N GLY A 308 0.43 0.54 3.40
CA GLY A 308 -0.40 -0.48 4.00
C GLY A 308 -0.68 -0.25 5.47
N VAL A 309 -1.63 -1.03 5.99
CA VAL A 309 -2.06 -0.95 7.39
C VAL A 309 -1.95 -2.34 8.00
N MET A 310 -1.13 -2.45 9.03
CA MET A 310 -1.07 -3.64 9.87
C MET A 310 -2.05 -3.49 11.02
N ALA A 311 -2.96 -4.45 11.15
CA ALA A 311 -3.88 -4.49 12.29
C ALA A 311 -3.11 -4.60 13.61
N GLY A 312 -3.51 -3.77 14.56
CA GLY A 312 -3.02 -3.81 15.93
C GLY A 312 -3.54 -5.02 16.69
N ASN A 313 -3.22 -5.08 17.98
CA ASN A 313 -3.79 -6.04 18.91
C ASN A 313 -4.01 -5.38 20.28
N GLN A 314 -4.17 -6.17 21.34
CA GLN A 314 -4.41 -5.63 22.68
C GLN A 314 -3.20 -4.85 23.25
N SER A 315 -2.00 -5.04 22.69
CA SER A 315 -0.75 -4.44 23.16
C SER A 315 -0.26 -3.26 22.33
N TYR A 316 -0.74 -3.08 21.10
CA TYR A 316 -0.41 -1.92 20.26
C TYR A 316 -1.55 -1.60 19.26
N PRO A 317 -1.74 -0.32 18.89
CA PRO A 317 -2.77 0.10 17.93
C PRO A 317 -2.44 -0.35 16.50
N ASP A 318 -3.33 -0.07 15.55
CA ASP A 318 -3.04 -0.31 14.14
C ASP A 318 -1.82 0.52 13.71
N ILE A 319 -1.08 0.04 12.72
CA ILE A 319 0.15 0.67 12.26
C ILE A 319 0.02 0.97 10.76
N LEU A 320 0.18 2.23 10.40
CA LEU A 320 0.36 2.69 9.04
C LEU A 320 1.83 2.50 8.66
N TYR A 321 2.12 1.86 7.52
CA TYR A 321 3.45 1.82 6.94
C TYR A 321 3.41 2.31 5.50
N PHE A 322 4.50 2.92 5.06
CA PHE A 322 4.59 3.58 3.76
C PHE A 322 6.05 3.75 3.35
N HIS A 323 6.28 4.08 2.08
CA HIS A 323 7.55 4.66 1.67
C HIS A 323 7.46 6.20 1.68
N TYR A 324 8.60 6.86 1.84
CA TYR A 324 8.72 8.30 1.62
C TYR A 324 10.12 8.66 1.12
N LEU A 325 10.28 9.82 0.51
CA LEU A 325 11.57 10.37 0.11
C LEU A 325 12.10 11.29 1.21
N ASN A 326 13.32 11.02 1.68
CA ASN A 326 14.01 11.92 2.60
C ASN A 326 14.76 12.98 1.78
N THR A 327 14.42 14.26 1.99
CA THR A 327 15.02 15.38 1.22
C THR A 327 16.54 15.49 1.38
N SER A 328 17.09 14.90 2.45
CA SER A 328 18.55 14.83 2.70
C SER A 328 19.23 13.60 2.07
N THR A 329 18.46 12.62 1.54
CA THR A 329 19.00 11.43 0.87
C THR A 329 18.94 11.56 -0.65
N GLY A 330 17.74 11.80 -1.19
CA GLY A 330 17.51 11.78 -2.62
C GLY A 330 16.04 11.58 -2.96
N PHE A 331 15.72 11.73 -4.24
CA PHE A 331 14.35 11.74 -4.75
C PHE A 331 14.06 10.65 -5.79
N LYS A 332 14.99 9.72 -5.99
CA LYS A 332 14.78 8.59 -6.91
C LYS A 332 14.03 7.49 -6.17
N ASN A 333 13.29 6.65 -6.92
CA ASN A 333 12.62 5.48 -6.37
C ASN A 333 13.53 4.62 -5.44
N LYS A 334 14.81 4.42 -5.80
CA LYS A 334 15.77 3.67 -4.96
C LYS A 334 16.17 4.35 -3.65
N ASP A 335 15.92 5.66 -3.52
CA ASP A 335 16.24 6.47 -2.35
C ASP A 335 15.05 6.51 -1.36
N ALA A 336 13.91 5.91 -1.72
CA ALA A 336 12.75 5.80 -0.86
C ALA A 336 13.07 4.99 0.40
N HIS A 337 12.59 5.48 1.54
CA HIS A 337 12.77 4.88 2.86
C HIS A 337 11.46 4.35 3.40
N LEU A 338 11.52 3.24 4.11
CA LEU A 338 10.41 2.76 4.92
C LEU A 338 10.14 3.72 6.07
N GLY A 339 8.92 4.23 6.16
CA GLY A 339 8.36 4.94 7.31
C GLY A 339 7.18 4.19 7.90
N TRP A 340 6.91 4.41 9.18
CA TRP A 340 5.72 3.88 9.83
C TRP A 340 5.20 4.79 10.95
N GLU A 341 3.92 4.68 11.25
CA GLU A 341 3.21 5.48 12.26
C GLU A 341 2.15 4.62 12.94
N TYR A 342 1.87 4.89 14.21
CA TYR A 342 0.67 4.34 14.86
C TYR A 342 -0.58 5.04 14.32
N LEU A 343 -1.71 4.35 14.33
CA LEU A 343 -3.01 4.89 13.97
C LEU A 343 -3.91 4.95 15.20
N ASP A 344 -4.27 6.17 15.56
CA ASP A 344 -5.41 6.47 16.42
C ASP A 344 -6.67 6.70 15.56
N TYR A 345 -7.86 6.71 16.16
CA TYR A 345 -9.13 6.88 15.44
C TYR A 345 -10.04 7.90 16.13
N ASP A 346 -10.06 9.13 15.61
CA ASP A 346 -10.96 10.19 16.06
C ASP A 346 -12.32 10.06 15.34
N GLN A 347 -13.36 9.69 16.10
CA GLN A 347 -14.70 9.43 15.55
C GLN A 347 -14.70 8.42 14.38
N GLY A 348 -13.80 7.44 14.47
CA GLY A 348 -13.56 6.42 13.44
C GLY A 348 -12.83 6.94 12.21
N TRP A 349 -12.15 8.09 12.27
CA TRP A 349 -11.24 8.54 11.23
C TRP A 349 -9.79 8.32 11.69
N PRO A 350 -8.96 7.65 10.89
CA PRO A 350 -7.58 7.38 11.29
C PRO A 350 -6.77 8.67 11.43
N VAL A 351 -5.88 8.70 12.40
CA VAL A 351 -4.95 9.80 12.68
C VAL A 351 -3.58 9.20 12.92
N ALA A 352 -2.58 9.62 12.13
CA ALA A 352 -1.20 9.18 12.29
C ALA A 352 -0.57 9.76 13.58
N LYS A 353 0.11 8.91 14.36
CA LYS A 353 0.77 9.26 15.62
C LYS A 353 2.16 8.62 15.70
N ALA A 354 3.16 9.44 16.03
CA ALA A 354 4.54 8.98 16.28
C ALA A 354 4.64 7.96 17.41
N THR A 355 3.83 8.15 18.46
CA THR A 355 3.80 7.31 19.65
C THR A 355 2.36 7.06 20.07
N PHE A 356 2.15 6.08 20.96
CA PHE A 356 0.88 5.85 21.63
C PHE A 356 1.13 5.69 23.13
N ASP A 357 0.16 6.07 23.96
CA ASP A 357 0.21 5.78 25.39
C ASP A 357 -0.20 4.32 25.62
N SER A 358 0.76 3.48 26.00
CA SER A 358 0.52 2.05 26.22
C SER A 358 -0.36 1.78 27.44
N THR A 359 -0.35 2.66 28.46
CA THR A 359 -1.17 2.51 29.66
C THR A 359 -2.63 2.81 29.35
N GLU A 360 -2.89 3.93 28.67
CA GLU A 360 -4.23 4.31 28.23
C GLU A 360 -4.79 3.29 27.23
N PHE A 361 -3.97 2.86 26.26
CA PHE A 361 -4.38 1.87 25.26
C PHE A 361 -4.80 0.53 25.89
N THR A 362 -4.02 0.03 26.85
CA THR A 362 -4.35 -1.22 27.56
C THR A 362 -5.65 -1.08 28.36
N LEU A 363 -5.84 0.04 29.05
CA LEU A 363 -7.06 0.31 29.83
C LEU A 363 -8.30 0.40 28.93
N ASN A 364 -8.20 1.11 27.80
CA ASN A 364 -9.31 1.24 26.86
C ASN A 364 -9.70 -0.11 26.23
N ASN A 365 -8.73 -0.96 25.90
CA ASN A 365 -8.99 -2.31 25.40
C ASN A 365 -9.57 -3.25 26.47
N ALA A 366 -9.10 -3.14 27.72
CA ALA A 366 -9.66 -3.90 28.84
C ALA A 366 -11.11 -3.50 29.13
N ASN A 367 -11.42 -2.20 29.05
CA ASN A 367 -12.77 -1.69 29.23
C ASN A 367 -13.70 -2.03 28.05
N TYR A 368 -13.18 -2.04 26.82
CA TYR A 368 -13.96 -2.47 25.66
C TYR A 368 -14.31 -3.96 25.75
N THR A 369 -13.35 -4.82 26.09
CA THR A 369 -13.59 -6.26 26.26
C THR A 369 -14.56 -6.55 27.42
N SER A 370 -14.46 -5.83 28.55
CA SER A 370 -15.38 -5.99 29.67
C SER A 370 -16.80 -5.50 29.34
N ASN A 371 -16.94 -4.39 28.60
CA ASN A 371 -18.24 -3.88 28.16
C ASN A 371 -18.90 -4.79 27.12
N VAL A 372 -18.15 -5.36 26.17
CA VAL A 372 -18.67 -6.35 25.21
C VAL A 372 -19.07 -7.64 25.93
N ALA A 373 -18.28 -8.09 26.92
CA ALA A 373 -18.63 -9.24 27.75
C ALA A 373 -19.89 -8.99 28.60
N ALA A 374 -20.06 -7.79 29.16
CA ALA A 374 -21.25 -7.40 29.91
C ALA A 374 -22.50 -7.30 29.01
N PHE A 375 -22.36 -6.77 27.80
CA PHE A 375 -23.45 -6.71 26.81
C PHE A 375 -23.88 -8.11 26.37
N ASN A 376 -22.92 -9.01 26.12
CA ASN A 376 -23.19 -10.41 25.79
C ASN A 376 -23.70 -11.23 26.99
N GLY A 377 -23.33 -10.84 28.23
CA GLY A 377 -23.87 -11.42 29.46
C GLY A 377 -25.33 -11.03 29.70
N GLN A 378 -25.73 -9.81 29.35
CA GLN A 378 -27.13 -9.37 29.43
C GLN A 378 -28.01 -9.89 28.28
N SER A 379 -27.45 -10.20 27.11
CA SER A 379 -28.23 -10.83 26.03
C SER A 379 -28.49 -12.31 26.29
N ARG A 380 -27.57 -13.02 26.98
CA ARG A 380 -27.75 -14.43 27.37
C ARG A 380 -28.78 -14.64 28.48
N SER A 381 -29.05 -13.65 29.34
CA SER A 381 -30.07 -13.76 30.39
C SER A 381 -31.52 -13.54 29.91
N LYS A 382 -31.74 -13.15 28.64
CA LYS A 382 -33.07 -13.03 28.01
C LYS A 382 -33.42 -14.15 27.04
N LEU A 383 -32.55 -15.14 26.86
CA LEU A 383 -32.77 -16.30 25.98
C LEU A 383 -32.89 -17.61 26.78
N ALA A 384 -33.73 -17.64 27.81
CA ALA A 384 -34.02 -18.84 28.57
C ALA A 384 -35.50 -18.89 28.97
N PHE A 385 -36.44 -18.87 28.01
CA PHE A 385 -37.84 -19.22 28.28
C PHE A 385 -38.68 -19.47 27.02
N VAL A 386 -38.27 -20.36 26.11
CA VAL A 386 -39.23 -20.99 25.16
C VAL A 386 -38.73 -22.38 24.77
N VAL A 387 -38.89 -23.39 25.62
CA VAL A 387 -39.12 -24.79 25.21
C VAL A 387 -39.78 -25.48 26.40
N PHE A 388 -41.07 -25.80 26.32
CA PHE A 388 -41.69 -27.02 26.86
C PHE A 388 -43.19 -26.96 26.56
N PHE A 389 -43.69 -27.85 25.69
CA PHE A 389 -44.79 -28.77 25.99
C PHE A 389 -45.07 -29.65 24.77
N SER A 390 -44.46 -30.83 24.73
CA SER A 390 -45.06 -32.03 24.15
C SER A 390 -44.46 -33.27 24.79
N ALA A 391 -45.19 -33.89 25.71
CA ALA A 391 -45.19 -35.33 25.94
C ALA A 391 -46.24 -35.70 27.02
N LEU A 392 -47.19 -36.50 26.56
CA LEU A 392 -48.06 -37.39 27.32
C LEU A 392 -47.30 -38.18 28.40
N MET A 393 -47.87 -38.32 29.61
CA MET A 393 -47.80 -39.55 30.42
C MET A 393 -48.86 -39.59 31.53
N TYR A 394 -49.90 -40.39 31.27
CA TYR A 394 -50.59 -41.38 32.11
C TYR A 394 -50.22 -41.58 33.62
N ILE A 395 -51.30 -41.78 34.42
CA ILE A 395 -51.46 -42.53 35.71
C ILE A 395 -50.96 -41.76 36.96
N VAL A 396 -51.74 -41.51 38.03
CA VAL A 396 -52.42 -42.40 39.00
C VAL A 396 -53.61 -41.66 39.67
N SER A 397 -54.66 -42.45 39.98
CA SER A 397 -55.85 -42.24 40.85
C SER A 397 -56.89 -41.19 40.45
#